data_AF-A0A7D9K012-F1
#
_entry.id   AF-A0A7D9K012-F1
#
_cell.length_a   1.000
_cell.length_b   1.000
_cell.length_c   1.000
_cell.angle_alpha   90.00
_cell.angle_beta   90.00
_cell.angle_gamma   90.00
#
_symmetry.space_group_name_H-M   'P 1'
#
loop_
_entity.id
_entity.type
_entity.pdbx_description
1 polymer ?
#
loop_
_entity_poly.entity_id
_entity_poly.type
_entity_poly.pdbx_seq_one_letter_code
_entity_poly.pdbx_strand_id
1 'polypeptide(L)'
;MDVISQTENIERRNGEKIVGIQDLSLIKNRDDTQQMIEEIDESVELNSERRRNLEDKIRMLEENEADHQRRVARLEGEIFGQDGQIKKLTRDVQGFQTQLVETQNNLEETRNELRRTRNNLVVTQNKLTETQNVLTEIRNDHEETKNKLKAIESALHTGQIAFDFEKDLATYIYPHDKKFGSRKIFTNMKEWLEKKKNTEEGSEANTKWNELQKEFSWSSEHERVFFKLLESRKECAHPQVDRNGVQSEIPDSFTDQEKKCITDIMDIIDRVNELM
;
A
#
# COMPACT_ATOMS: atom_id res chain seq x y z
N MET A 1 -144.09 75.73 55.11
CA MET A 1 -143.10 76.48 54.31
C MET A 1 -141.75 76.42 55.01
N ASP A 2 -141.24 75.21 55.33
CA ASP A 2 -139.94 75.09 56.06
C ASP A 2 -139.20 73.73 55.93
N VAL A 3 -139.73 72.76 55.17
CA VAL A 3 -139.09 71.43 54.99
C VAL A 3 -138.21 71.36 53.74
N ILE A 4 -138.47 72.22 52.74
CA ILE A 4 -137.72 72.22 51.47
C ILE A 4 -136.30 72.81 51.66
N SER A 5 -136.17 73.84 52.50
CA SER A 5 -134.87 74.54 52.72
C SER A 5 -133.85 73.74 53.55
N GLN A 6 -134.28 72.87 54.48
CA GLN A 6 -133.38 71.98 55.22
C GLN A 6 -132.89 70.79 54.38
N THR A 7 -133.74 70.29 53.48
CA THR A 7 -133.41 69.15 52.61
C THR A 7 -132.39 69.56 51.55
N GLU A 8 -132.55 70.74 50.93
CA GLU A 8 -131.55 71.30 50.02
C GLU A 8 -130.20 71.58 50.69
N ASN A 9 -130.20 71.99 51.97
CA ASN A 9 -128.95 72.23 52.70
C ASN A 9 -128.22 70.93 53.08
N ILE A 10 -128.95 69.85 53.39
CA ILE A 10 -128.38 68.52 53.64
C ILE A 10 -127.89 67.89 52.33
N GLU A 11 -128.62 68.01 51.24
CA GLU A 11 -128.20 67.53 49.92
C GLU A 11 -126.99 68.29 49.39
N ARG A 12 -126.93 69.62 49.57
CA ARG A 12 -125.75 70.41 49.22
C ARG A 12 -124.52 70.04 50.06
N ARG A 13 -124.70 69.84 51.37
CA ARG A 13 -123.61 69.46 52.29
C ARG A 13 -123.16 67.99 52.11
N ASN A 14 -124.08 67.09 51.76
CA ASN A 14 -123.76 65.71 51.41
C ASN A 14 -123.14 65.62 50.00
N GLY A 15 -123.59 66.43 49.05
CA GLY A 15 -122.96 66.60 47.73
C GLY A 15 -121.54 67.15 47.86
N GLU A 16 -121.31 68.21 48.65
CA GLU A 16 -119.98 68.75 48.96
C GLU A 16 -119.08 67.72 49.67
N LYS A 17 -119.63 66.88 50.57
CA LYS A 17 -118.87 65.77 51.20
C LYS A 17 -118.56 64.63 50.24
N ILE A 18 -119.49 64.25 49.37
CA ILE A 18 -119.31 63.19 48.38
C ILE A 18 -118.29 63.63 47.33
N VAL A 19 -118.37 64.88 46.87
CA VAL A 19 -117.37 65.51 45.99
C VAL A 19 -116.01 65.58 46.70
N GLY A 20 -115.96 66.00 47.98
CA GLY A 20 -114.71 66.01 48.75
C GLY A 20 -114.10 64.61 48.99
N ILE A 21 -114.92 63.57 49.17
CA ILE A 21 -114.45 62.18 49.29
C ILE A 21 -113.98 61.62 47.93
N GLN A 22 -114.68 61.95 46.83
CA GLN A 22 -114.24 61.62 45.47
C GLN A 22 -112.94 62.33 45.11
N ASP A 23 -112.79 63.62 45.46
CA ASP A 23 -111.57 64.39 45.24
C ASP A 23 -110.40 63.84 46.06
N LEU A 24 -110.61 63.48 47.33
CA LEU A 24 -109.57 62.83 48.16
C LEU A 24 -109.16 61.45 47.63
N SER A 25 -110.11 60.67 47.10
CA SER A 25 -109.86 59.39 46.42
C SER A 25 -109.04 59.58 45.14
N LEU A 26 -109.37 60.60 44.33
CA LEU A 26 -108.65 60.93 43.11
C LEU A 26 -107.23 61.46 43.41
N ILE A 27 -107.07 62.27 44.46
CA ILE A 27 -105.75 62.76 44.92
C ILE A 27 -104.89 61.59 45.40
N LYS A 28 -105.43 60.68 46.22
CA LYS A 28 -104.69 59.51 46.68
C LYS A 28 -104.26 58.61 45.51
N ASN A 29 -105.17 58.31 44.58
CA ASN A 29 -104.83 57.54 43.38
C ASN A 29 -103.76 58.25 42.53
N ARG A 30 -103.85 59.58 42.40
CA ARG A 30 -102.85 60.37 41.69
C ARG A 30 -101.49 60.28 42.36
N ASP A 31 -101.44 60.43 43.68
CA ASP A 31 -100.21 60.37 44.46
C ASP A 31 -99.60 58.95 44.43
N ASP A 32 -100.43 57.89 44.53
CA ASP A 32 -100.01 56.49 44.35
C ASP A 32 -99.47 56.24 42.92
N THR A 33 -100.10 56.80 41.89
CA THR A 33 -99.58 56.71 40.50
C THR A 33 -98.30 57.51 40.29
N GLN A 34 -98.15 58.66 40.96
CA GLN A 34 -96.95 59.49 40.89
C GLN A 34 -95.77 58.78 41.54
N GLN A 35 -95.99 58.16 42.70
CA GLN A 35 -95.00 57.31 43.35
C GLN A 35 -94.58 56.12 42.45
N MET A 36 -95.55 55.45 41.82
CA MET A 36 -95.25 54.37 40.88
C MET A 36 -94.45 54.85 39.65
N ILE A 37 -94.72 56.06 39.15
CA ILE A 37 -93.96 56.68 38.06
C ILE A 37 -92.51 56.96 38.52
N GLU A 38 -92.32 57.52 39.71
CA GLU A 38 -90.99 57.77 40.29
C GLU A 38 -90.18 56.47 40.47
N GLU A 39 -90.80 55.40 40.99
CA GLU A 39 -90.16 54.08 41.09
C GLU A 39 -89.80 53.47 39.73
N ILE A 40 -90.64 53.70 38.69
CA ILE A 40 -90.34 53.27 37.32
C ILE A 40 -89.17 54.08 36.74
N ASP A 41 -89.13 55.40 36.94
CA ASP A 41 -88.06 56.27 36.43
C ASP A 41 -86.71 55.90 37.04
N GLU A 42 -86.65 55.67 38.37
CA GLU A 42 -85.43 55.18 39.03
C GLU A 42 -84.98 53.81 38.48
N SER A 43 -85.93 52.90 38.22
CA SER A 43 -85.63 51.59 37.62
C SER A 43 -85.11 51.72 36.19
N VAL A 44 -85.69 52.64 35.39
CA VAL A 44 -85.24 52.95 34.03
C VAL A 44 -83.84 53.54 34.05
N GLU A 45 -83.55 54.46 34.96
CA GLU A 45 -82.23 55.07 35.11
C GLU A 45 -81.17 54.03 35.49
N LEU A 46 -81.45 53.19 36.49
CA LEU A 46 -80.57 52.08 36.90
C LEU A 46 -80.34 51.09 35.75
N ASN A 47 -81.38 50.75 34.99
CA ASN A 47 -81.25 49.88 33.83
C ASN A 47 -80.48 50.54 32.68
N SER A 48 -80.57 51.87 32.52
CA SER A 48 -79.78 52.62 31.54
C SER A 48 -78.29 52.62 31.89
N GLU A 49 -77.96 52.70 33.18
CA GLU A 49 -76.57 52.65 33.67
C GLU A 49 -76.01 51.23 33.53
N ARG A 50 -76.78 50.20 33.92
CA ARG A 50 -76.43 48.80 33.68
C ARG A 50 -76.19 48.52 32.20
N ARG A 51 -77.02 49.07 31.31
CA ARG A 51 -76.85 48.95 29.86
C ARG A 51 -75.53 49.59 29.39
N ARG A 52 -75.24 50.82 29.81
CA ARG A 52 -73.97 51.50 29.50
C ARG A 52 -72.75 50.67 29.95
N ASN A 53 -72.78 50.14 31.17
CA ASN A 53 -71.69 49.30 31.67
C ASN A 53 -71.51 48.02 30.83
N LEU A 54 -72.61 47.37 30.45
CA LEU A 54 -72.56 46.21 29.56
C LEU A 54 -72.00 46.56 28.17
N GLU A 55 -72.38 47.71 27.60
CA GLU A 55 -71.86 48.21 26.32
C GLU A 55 -70.34 48.46 26.39
N ASP A 56 -69.85 49.08 27.46
CA ASP A 56 -68.40 49.28 27.66
C ASP A 56 -67.67 47.95 27.81
N LYS A 57 -68.26 46.98 28.52
CA LYS A 57 -67.70 45.63 28.65
C LYS A 57 -67.66 44.88 27.32
N ILE A 58 -68.70 45.01 26.49
CA ILE A 58 -68.74 44.44 25.14
C ILE A 58 -67.61 45.05 24.31
N ARG A 59 -67.46 46.38 24.31
CA ARG A 59 -66.38 47.06 23.57
C ARG A 59 -64.99 46.58 23.98
N MET A 60 -64.74 46.43 25.28
CA MET A 60 -63.46 45.88 25.77
C MET A 60 -63.24 44.43 25.32
N LEU A 61 -64.28 43.60 25.31
CA LEU A 61 -64.18 42.22 24.84
C LEU A 61 -63.90 42.15 23.34
N GLU A 62 -64.55 43.00 22.53
CA GLU A 62 -64.29 43.10 21.09
C GLU A 62 -62.85 43.54 20.78
N GLU A 63 -62.32 44.49 21.55
CA GLU A 63 -60.92 44.92 21.41
C GLU A 63 -59.93 43.80 21.79
N ASN A 64 -60.20 43.09 22.88
CA ASN A 64 -59.39 41.95 23.31
C ASN A 64 -59.44 40.80 22.29
N GLU A 65 -60.61 40.52 21.72
CA GLU A 65 -60.77 39.51 20.66
C GLU A 65 -59.97 39.90 19.42
N ALA A 66 -60.06 41.16 18.98
CA ALA A 66 -59.26 41.65 17.86
C ALA A 66 -57.75 41.55 18.13
N ASP A 67 -57.31 41.81 19.36
CA ASP A 67 -55.90 41.63 19.72
C ASP A 67 -55.46 40.17 19.72
N HIS A 68 -56.29 39.28 20.25
CA HIS A 68 -56.04 37.84 20.20
C HIS A 68 -55.98 37.32 18.76
N GLN A 69 -56.86 37.78 17.88
CA GLN A 69 -56.83 37.43 16.45
C GLN A 69 -55.52 37.91 15.79
N ARG A 70 -55.05 39.13 16.09
CA ARG A 70 -53.74 39.62 15.61
C ARG A 70 -52.59 38.75 16.12
N ARG A 71 -52.63 38.35 17.40
CA ARG A 71 -51.59 37.50 18.00
C ARG A 71 -51.56 36.11 17.37
N VAL A 72 -52.72 35.52 17.09
CA VAL A 72 -52.83 34.24 16.38
C VAL A 72 -52.23 34.35 14.98
N ALA A 73 -52.62 35.34 14.19
CA ALA A 73 -52.08 35.54 12.84
C ALA A 73 -50.55 35.70 12.83
N ARG A 74 -49.99 36.41 13.82
CA ARG A 74 -48.53 36.53 13.96
C ARG A 74 -47.87 35.18 14.26
N LEU A 75 -48.39 34.42 15.22
CA LEU A 75 -47.86 33.12 15.59
C LEU A 75 -47.95 32.12 14.43
N GLU A 76 -49.03 32.15 13.65
CA GLU A 76 -49.17 31.34 12.43
C GLU A 76 -48.07 31.67 11.40
N GLY A 77 -47.76 32.95 11.22
CA GLY A 77 -46.65 33.39 10.36
C GLY A 77 -45.28 32.92 10.86
N GLU A 78 -45.03 33.00 12.17
CA GLU A 78 -43.80 32.50 12.81
C GLU A 78 -43.66 30.98 12.64
N ILE A 79 -44.73 30.22 12.88
CA ILE A 79 -44.78 28.76 12.68
C ILE A 79 -44.48 28.41 11.22
N PHE A 80 -45.12 29.12 10.27
CA PHE A 80 -44.86 28.91 8.84
C PHE A 80 -43.40 29.18 8.47
N GLY A 81 -42.81 30.25 9.02
CA GLY A 81 -41.39 30.56 8.83
C GLY A 81 -40.47 29.47 9.40
N GLN A 82 -40.77 28.97 10.60
CA GLN A 82 -40.01 27.88 11.23
C GLN A 82 -40.12 26.56 10.45
N ASP A 83 -41.30 26.20 9.96
CA ASP A 83 -41.49 25.01 9.11
C ASP A 83 -40.65 25.09 7.83
N GLY A 84 -40.55 26.28 7.21
CA GLY A 84 -39.67 26.52 6.08
C GLY A 84 -38.19 26.28 6.41
N GLN A 85 -37.73 26.75 7.57
CA GLN A 85 -36.35 26.54 8.03
C GLN A 85 -36.07 25.06 8.34
N ILE A 86 -37.00 24.37 9.00
CA ILE A 86 -36.90 22.93 9.30
C ILE A 86 -36.79 22.12 8.02
N LYS A 87 -37.59 22.43 6.99
CA LYS A 87 -37.52 21.76 5.68
C LYS A 87 -36.17 21.97 4.99
N LYS A 88 -35.61 23.19 5.06
CA LYS A 88 -34.28 23.47 4.52
C LYS A 88 -33.19 22.67 5.24
N LEU A 89 -33.17 22.74 6.57
CA LEU A 89 -32.21 21.99 7.39
C LEU A 89 -32.31 20.48 7.17
N THR A 90 -33.52 19.95 7.02
CA THR A 90 -33.74 18.53 6.70
C THR A 90 -33.06 18.14 5.40
N ARG A 91 -33.20 18.96 4.34
CA ARG A 91 -32.53 18.74 3.06
C ARG A 91 -31.01 18.84 3.18
N ASP A 92 -30.52 19.82 3.92
CA ASP A 92 -29.07 20.01 4.12
C ASP A 92 -28.47 18.79 4.85
N VAL A 93 -29.13 18.30 5.91
CA VAL A 93 -28.72 17.08 6.64
C VAL A 93 -28.70 15.85 5.72
N GLN A 94 -29.72 15.66 4.88
CA GLN A 94 -29.73 14.57 3.89
C GLN A 94 -28.57 14.69 2.88
N GLY A 95 -28.26 15.92 2.46
CA GLY A 95 -27.12 16.21 1.59
C GLY A 95 -25.79 15.83 2.26
N PHE A 96 -25.59 16.24 3.51
CA PHE A 96 -24.38 15.91 4.27
C PHE A 96 -24.26 14.41 4.54
N GLN A 97 -25.35 13.71 4.82
CA GLN A 97 -25.34 12.25 4.97
C GLN A 97 -24.88 11.55 3.68
N THR A 98 -25.37 12.01 2.53
CA THR A 98 -24.97 11.47 1.23
C THR A 98 -23.47 11.68 0.98
N GLN A 99 -22.97 12.90 1.21
CA GLN A 99 -21.55 13.24 1.05
C GLN A 99 -20.65 12.45 2.01
N LEU A 100 -21.12 12.20 3.24
CA LEU A 100 -20.39 11.40 4.21
C LEU A 100 -20.23 9.95 3.74
N VAL A 101 -21.30 9.34 3.21
CA VAL A 101 -21.26 7.97 2.66
C VAL A 101 -20.30 7.90 1.47
N GLU A 102 -20.34 8.87 0.56
CA GLU A 102 -19.43 8.94 -0.58
C GLU A 102 -17.96 9.05 -0.13
N THR A 103 -17.69 9.92 0.84
CA THR A 103 -16.35 10.09 1.42
C THR A 103 -15.85 8.81 2.09
N GLN A 104 -16.73 8.09 2.80
CA GLN A 104 -16.40 6.81 3.43
C GLN A 104 -16.05 5.73 2.39
N ASN A 105 -16.81 5.65 1.30
CA ASN A 105 -16.54 4.72 0.21
C ASN A 105 -15.18 5.02 -0.45
N ASN A 106 -14.90 6.28 -0.76
CA ASN A 106 -13.62 6.70 -1.37
C ASN A 106 -12.43 6.40 -0.43
N LEU A 107 -12.61 6.59 0.88
CA LEU A 107 -11.59 6.26 1.87
C LEU A 107 -11.31 4.75 1.92
N GLU A 108 -12.36 3.93 1.82
CA GLU A 108 -12.23 2.47 1.81
C GLU A 108 -11.55 1.97 0.53
N GLU A 109 -11.88 2.55 -0.63
CA GLU A 109 -11.18 2.26 -1.88
C GLU A 109 -9.68 2.57 -1.77
N THR A 110 -9.35 3.77 -1.29
CA THR A 110 -7.96 4.21 -1.07
C THR A 110 -7.19 3.26 -0.12
N ARG A 111 -7.84 2.79 0.96
CA ARG A 111 -7.24 1.81 1.89
C ARG A 111 -6.95 0.48 1.21
N ASN A 112 -7.87 0.00 0.37
CA ASN A 112 -7.70 -1.24 -0.37
C ASN A 112 -6.57 -1.14 -1.39
N GLU A 113 -6.45 -0.02 -2.10
CA GLU A 113 -5.32 0.25 -2.99
C GLU A 113 -3.99 0.29 -2.24
N LEU A 114 -3.93 1.00 -1.09
CA LEU A 114 -2.72 1.04 -0.26
C LEU A 114 -2.29 -0.37 0.19
N ARG A 115 -3.25 -1.22 0.57
CA ARG A 115 -2.98 -2.61 0.94
C ARG A 115 -2.41 -3.42 -0.23
N ARG A 116 -2.97 -3.26 -1.44
CA ARG A 116 -2.45 -3.92 -2.65
C ARG A 116 -1.03 -3.47 -2.96
N THR A 117 -0.77 -2.16 -2.93
CA THR A 117 0.57 -1.59 -3.14
C THR A 117 1.58 -2.10 -2.13
N ARG A 118 1.19 -2.19 -0.85
CA ARG A 118 2.05 -2.75 0.21
C ARG A 118 2.39 -4.22 -0.04
N ASN A 119 1.42 -5.03 -0.45
CA ASN A 119 1.66 -6.43 -0.78
C ASN A 119 2.61 -6.57 -1.98
N ASN A 120 2.41 -5.76 -3.02
CA ASN A 120 3.29 -5.75 -4.19
C ASN A 120 4.73 -5.35 -3.81
N LEU A 121 4.89 -4.38 -2.91
CA LEU A 121 6.20 -3.97 -2.42
C LEU A 121 6.93 -5.12 -1.71
N VAL A 122 6.24 -5.90 -0.87
CA VAL A 122 6.82 -7.07 -0.20
C VAL A 122 7.27 -8.12 -1.20
N VAL A 123 6.45 -8.41 -2.22
CA VAL A 123 6.80 -9.37 -3.28
C VAL A 123 8.04 -8.91 -4.05
N THR A 124 8.11 -7.63 -4.43
CA THR A 124 9.26 -7.06 -5.13
C THR A 124 10.52 -7.10 -4.26
N GLN A 125 10.40 -6.81 -2.96
CA GLN A 125 11.53 -6.86 -2.03
C GLN A 125 12.09 -8.29 -1.90
N ASN A 126 11.22 -9.30 -1.83
CA ASN A 126 11.65 -10.70 -1.77
C ASN A 126 12.40 -11.11 -3.04
N LYS A 127 11.89 -10.74 -4.23
CA LYS A 127 12.57 -11.00 -5.51
C LYS A 127 13.93 -10.32 -5.60
N LEU A 128 14.05 -9.09 -5.08
CA LEU A 128 15.31 -8.38 -5.02
C LEU A 128 16.33 -9.12 -4.15
N THR A 129 15.93 -9.58 -2.96
CA THR A 129 16.80 -10.37 -2.09
C THR A 129 17.23 -11.69 -2.72
N GLU A 130 16.32 -12.39 -3.39
CA GLU A 130 16.65 -13.62 -4.13
C GLU A 130 17.69 -13.36 -5.23
N THR A 131 17.51 -12.27 -5.99
CA THR A 131 18.45 -11.87 -7.05
C THR A 131 19.84 -11.50 -6.47
N GLN A 132 19.88 -10.83 -5.31
CA GLN A 132 21.13 -10.49 -4.63
C GLN A 132 21.88 -11.73 -4.13
N ASN A 133 21.16 -12.77 -3.68
CA ASN A 133 21.76 -14.02 -3.28
C ASN A 133 22.39 -14.75 -4.48
N VAL A 134 21.66 -14.86 -5.59
CA VAL A 134 22.15 -15.47 -6.83
C VAL A 134 23.38 -14.72 -7.37
N LEU A 135 23.36 -13.38 -7.37
CA LEU A 135 24.52 -12.59 -7.77
C LEU A 135 25.74 -12.82 -6.87
N THR A 136 25.52 -13.06 -5.58
CA THR A 136 26.61 -13.37 -4.64
C THR A 136 27.22 -14.74 -4.91
N GLU A 137 26.38 -15.74 -5.21
CA GLU A 137 26.80 -17.08 -5.60
C GLU A 137 27.63 -17.05 -6.89
N ILE A 138 27.10 -16.44 -7.95
CA ILE A 138 27.82 -16.26 -9.23
C ILE A 138 29.17 -15.57 -9.03
N ARG A 139 29.24 -14.56 -8.15
CA ARG A 139 30.49 -13.86 -7.85
C ARG A 139 31.51 -14.78 -7.19
N ASN A 140 31.08 -15.63 -6.27
CA ASN A 140 31.96 -16.59 -5.60
C ASN A 140 32.47 -17.64 -6.60
N ASP A 141 31.57 -18.20 -7.42
CA ASP A 141 31.91 -19.19 -8.45
C ASP A 141 32.89 -18.61 -9.48
N HIS A 142 32.69 -17.35 -9.87
CA HIS A 142 33.60 -16.64 -10.75
C HIS A 142 35.00 -16.47 -10.14
N GLU A 143 35.08 -16.10 -8.85
CA GLU A 143 36.38 -15.95 -8.17
C GLU A 143 37.07 -17.31 -7.97
N GLU A 144 36.33 -18.37 -7.69
CA GLU A 144 36.86 -19.73 -7.62
C GLU A 144 37.42 -20.17 -8.98
N THR A 145 36.65 -19.95 -10.06
CA THR A 145 37.07 -20.27 -11.44
C THR A 145 38.32 -19.49 -11.83
N LYS A 146 38.39 -18.20 -11.48
CA LYS A 146 39.56 -17.36 -11.70
C LYS A 146 40.80 -17.88 -10.95
N ASN A 147 40.63 -18.31 -9.70
CA ASN A 147 41.72 -18.90 -8.91
C ASN A 147 42.19 -20.23 -9.49
N LYS A 148 41.27 -21.10 -9.93
CA LYS A 148 41.59 -22.34 -10.65
C LYS A 148 42.37 -22.06 -11.94
N LEU A 149 41.93 -21.09 -12.73
CA LEU A 149 42.61 -20.69 -13.96
C LEU A 149 44.04 -20.21 -13.68
N LYS A 150 44.22 -19.32 -12.70
CA LYS A 150 45.56 -18.83 -12.29
C LYS A 150 46.47 -19.96 -11.82
N ALA A 151 45.93 -20.96 -11.12
CA ALA A 151 46.69 -22.13 -10.69
C ALA A 151 47.14 -22.98 -11.89
N ILE A 152 46.27 -23.21 -12.87
CA ILE A 152 46.59 -23.92 -14.12
C ILE A 152 47.64 -23.15 -14.93
N GLU A 153 47.49 -21.83 -15.10
CA GLU A 153 48.48 -20.99 -15.79
C GLU A 153 49.85 -21.07 -15.10
N SER A 154 49.89 -21.02 -13.77
CA SER A 154 51.14 -21.13 -13.00
C SER A 154 51.78 -22.52 -13.16
N ALA A 155 50.97 -23.59 -13.13
CA ALA A 155 51.44 -24.96 -13.32
C ALA A 155 51.99 -25.19 -14.74
N LEU A 156 51.30 -24.70 -15.77
CA LEU A 156 51.77 -24.74 -17.15
C LEU A 156 53.07 -23.96 -17.32
N HIS A 157 53.17 -22.76 -16.78
CA HIS A 157 54.37 -21.91 -16.91
C HIS A 157 55.59 -22.53 -16.22
N THR A 158 55.45 -22.92 -14.94
CA THR A 158 56.55 -23.52 -14.17
C THR A 158 56.96 -24.89 -14.73
N GLY A 159 55.99 -25.67 -15.18
CA GLY A 159 56.23 -26.92 -15.87
C GLY A 159 56.93 -26.74 -17.21
N GLN A 160 56.60 -25.69 -17.98
CA GLN A 160 57.26 -25.38 -19.25
C GLN A 160 58.74 -25.03 -19.04
N ILE A 161 59.07 -24.26 -17.99
CA ILE A 161 60.46 -23.99 -17.60
C ILE A 161 61.22 -25.29 -17.34
N ALA A 162 60.61 -26.26 -16.64
CA ALA A 162 61.25 -27.55 -16.40
C ALA A 162 61.46 -28.34 -17.70
N PHE A 163 60.48 -28.33 -18.61
CA PHE A 163 60.62 -28.99 -19.91
C PHE A 163 61.75 -28.37 -20.76
N ASP A 164 61.84 -27.04 -20.81
CA ASP A 164 62.88 -26.34 -21.55
C ASP A 164 64.26 -26.61 -20.93
N PHE A 165 64.36 -26.58 -19.60
CA PHE A 165 65.58 -26.99 -18.89
C PHE A 165 66.00 -28.43 -19.22
N GLU A 166 65.08 -29.38 -19.27
CA GLU A 166 65.37 -30.78 -19.63
C GLU A 166 66.03 -30.89 -21.00
N LYS A 167 65.52 -30.12 -21.95
CA LYS A 167 65.99 -30.09 -23.34
C LYS A 167 67.35 -29.43 -23.45
N ASP A 168 67.56 -28.31 -22.75
CA ASP A 168 68.84 -27.61 -22.73
C ASP A 168 69.92 -28.46 -22.07
N LEU A 169 69.57 -29.11 -20.95
CA LEU A 169 70.44 -30.03 -20.24
C LEU A 169 70.85 -31.22 -21.12
N ALA A 170 69.88 -31.84 -21.81
CA ALA A 170 70.17 -32.92 -22.74
C ALA A 170 71.08 -32.44 -23.88
N THR A 171 70.84 -31.25 -24.42
CA THR A 171 71.69 -30.66 -25.47
C THR A 171 73.12 -30.42 -24.99
N TYR A 172 73.30 -30.03 -23.73
CA TYR A 172 74.62 -29.78 -23.14
C TYR A 172 75.39 -31.08 -22.84
N ILE A 173 74.71 -32.11 -22.35
CA ILE A 173 75.34 -33.35 -21.87
C ILE A 173 75.57 -34.35 -23.01
N TYR A 174 74.64 -34.48 -23.96
CA TYR A 174 74.78 -35.45 -25.03
C TYR A 174 75.79 -35.03 -26.10
N PRO A 175 76.42 -35.99 -26.80
CA PRO A 175 77.18 -35.73 -28.02
C PRO A 175 76.32 -35.03 -29.09
N HIS A 176 76.92 -34.12 -29.86
CA HIS A 176 76.20 -33.25 -30.83
C HIS A 176 75.40 -33.99 -31.91
N ASP A 177 75.76 -35.23 -32.22
CA ASP A 177 75.12 -36.07 -33.24
C ASP A 177 73.95 -36.89 -32.67
N LYS A 178 73.77 -36.90 -31.35
CA LYS A 178 72.77 -37.74 -30.70
C LYS A 178 71.41 -37.05 -30.59
N LYS A 179 70.39 -37.70 -31.16
CA LYS A 179 68.98 -37.34 -30.98
C LYS A 179 68.41 -38.02 -29.74
N PHE A 180 67.72 -37.26 -28.91
CA PHE A 180 66.90 -37.77 -27.81
C PHE A 180 65.41 -37.72 -28.19
N GLY A 181 64.64 -38.70 -27.70
CA GLY A 181 63.20 -38.75 -27.93
C GLY A 181 62.48 -37.61 -27.21
N SER A 182 61.24 -37.33 -27.62
CA SER A 182 60.42 -36.24 -27.07
C SER A 182 59.80 -36.55 -25.69
N ARG A 183 60.07 -37.71 -25.10
CA ARG A 183 59.48 -38.15 -23.82
C ARG A 183 60.57 -38.62 -22.85
N LYS A 184 60.42 -38.24 -21.58
CA LYS A 184 61.28 -38.66 -20.46
C LYS A 184 62.78 -38.43 -20.74
N ILE A 185 63.12 -37.25 -21.27
CA ILE A 185 64.47 -36.93 -21.78
C ILE A 185 65.54 -37.14 -20.70
N PHE A 186 65.29 -36.68 -19.48
CA PHE A 186 66.14 -36.74 -18.30
C PHE A 186 66.31 -38.17 -17.79
N THR A 187 65.22 -38.94 -17.73
CA THR A 187 65.27 -40.37 -17.39
C THR A 187 66.14 -41.12 -18.40
N ASN A 188 65.90 -40.90 -19.69
CA ASN A 188 66.67 -41.52 -20.76
C ASN A 188 68.15 -41.08 -20.73
N MET A 189 68.42 -39.82 -20.38
CA MET A 189 69.76 -39.28 -20.19
C MET A 189 70.51 -39.99 -19.07
N LYS A 190 69.89 -40.15 -17.91
CA LYS A 190 70.51 -40.88 -16.79
C LYS A 190 70.79 -42.34 -17.13
N GLU A 191 69.81 -43.03 -17.73
CA GLU A 191 69.98 -44.41 -18.18
C GLU A 191 71.13 -44.53 -19.19
N TRP A 192 71.27 -43.56 -20.09
CA TRP A 192 72.35 -43.54 -21.06
C TRP A 192 73.72 -43.27 -20.43
N LEU A 193 73.83 -42.29 -19.53
CA LEU A 193 75.06 -41.96 -18.81
C LEU A 193 75.61 -43.18 -18.07
N GLU A 194 74.74 -43.95 -17.43
CA GLU A 194 75.12 -45.19 -16.74
C GLU A 194 75.56 -46.28 -17.74
N LYS A 195 74.80 -46.46 -18.83
CA LYS A 195 75.09 -47.48 -19.85
C LYS A 195 76.39 -47.22 -20.62
N LYS A 196 76.78 -45.96 -20.79
CA LYS A 196 77.96 -45.54 -21.58
C LYS A 196 79.14 -45.05 -20.75
N LYS A 197 79.11 -45.17 -19.42
CA LYS A 197 80.17 -44.67 -18.53
C LYS A 197 81.62 -45.08 -18.89
N ASN A 198 81.80 -46.20 -19.58
CA ASN A 198 83.11 -46.73 -19.98
C ASN A 198 83.54 -46.34 -21.41
N THR A 199 82.74 -45.59 -22.16
CA THR A 199 83.13 -45.06 -23.47
C THR A 199 83.70 -43.66 -23.33
N GLU A 200 84.54 -43.22 -24.26
CA GLU A 200 85.12 -41.87 -24.25
C GLU A 200 84.04 -40.78 -24.19
N GLU A 201 83.05 -40.86 -25.08
CA GLU A 201 81.87 -39.97 -25.12
C GLU A 201 81.07 -39.98 -23.81
N GLY A 202 80.91 -41.16 -23.20
CA GLY A 202 80.14 -41.30 -21.97
C GLY A 202 80.91 -40.80 -20.75
N SER A 203 82.23 -40.93 -20.74
CA SER A 203 83.10 -40.34 -19.72
C SER A 203 83.06 -38.82 -19.80
N GLU A 204 83.12 -38.23 -20.99
CA GLU A 204 83.01 -36.78 -21.18
C GLU A 204 81.64 -36.24 -20.71
N ALA A 205 80.55 -36.91 -21.10
CA ALA A 205 79.20 -36.53 -20.69
C ALA A 205 78.98 -36.66 -19.17
N ASN A 206 79.54 -37.70 -18.54
CA ASN A 206 79.52 -37.85 -17.08
C ASN A 206 80.31 -36.73 -16.38
N THR A 207 81.45 -36.29 -16.93
CA THR A 207 82.19 -35.13 -16.41
C THR A 207 81.32 -33.87 -16.45
N LYS A 208 80.71 -33.55 -17.61
CA LYS A 208 79.80 -32.40 -17.75
C LYS A 208 78.64 -32.43 -16.75
N TRP A 209 78.01 -33.60 -16.58
CA TRP A 209 76.93 -33.78 -15.62
C TRP A 209 77.40 -33.56 -14.17
N ASN A 210 78.52 -34.16 -13.77
CA ASN A 210 79.07 -34.03 -12.42
C ASN A 210 79.50 -32.58 -12.10
N GLU A 211 80.09 -31.89 -13.06
CA GLU A 211 80.47 -30.48 -12.93
C GLU A 211 79.24 -29.59 -12.73
N LEU A 212 78.21 -29.76 -13.55
CA LEU A 212 76.94 -29.04 -13.43
C LEU A 212 76.28 -29.32 -12.08
N GLN A 213 76.22 -30.59 -11.66
CA GLN A 213 75.66 -30.94 -10.36
C GLN A 213 76.39 -30.25 -9.21
N LYS A 214 77.72 -30.13 -9.30
CA LYS A 214 78.53 -29.44 -8.30
C LYS A 214 78.32 -27.93 -8.34
N GLU A 215 78.32 -27.32 -9.53
CA GLU A 215 78.17 -25.87 -9.73
C GLU A 215 76.84 -25.36 -9.18
N PHE A 216 75.74 -26.05 -9.49
CA PHE A 216 74.40 -25.65 -9.08
C PHE A 216 73.93 -26.29 -7.78
N SER A 217 74.82 -27.02 -7.07
CA SER A 217 74.45 -27.78 -5.86
C SER A 217 73.23 -28.70 -6.09
N TRP A 218 73.16 -29.32 -7.26
CA TRP A 218 72.07 -30.19 -7.65
C TRP A 218 71.95 -31.37 -6.69
N SER A 219 70.75 -31.58 -6.17
CA SER A 219 70.47 -32.58 -5.14
C SER A 219 69.28 -33.44 -5.53
N SER A 220 69.04 -34.50 -4.76
CA SER A 220 67.83 -35.33 -4.92
C SER A 220 66.55 -34.52 -4.75
N GLU A 221 66.58 -33.42 -4.00
CA GLU A 221 65.42 -32.54 -3.82
C GLU A 221 65.13 -31.70 -5.07
N HIS A 222 66.17 -31.17 -5.73
CA HIS A 222 66.01 -30.49 -7.02
C HIS A 222 65.40 -31.42 -8.06
N GLU A 223 65.91 -32.64 -8.14
CA GLU A 223 65.39 -33.67 -9.04
C GLU A 223 63.94 -34.04 -8.74
N ARG A 224 63.59 -34.18 -7.45
CA ARG A 224 62.22 -34.46 -7.02
C ARG A 224 61.26 -33.35 -7.45
N VAL A 225 61.63 -32.09 -7.22
CA VAL A 225 60.82 -30.92 -7.63
C VAL A 225 60.74 -30.83 -9.15
N PHE A 226 61.85 -31.07 -9.86
CA PHE A 226 61.91 -31.08 -11.30
C PHE A 226 60.92 -32.08 -11.92
N PHE A 227 60.90 -33.33 -11.45
CA PHE A 227 59.91 -34.31 -11.92
C PHE A 227 58.47 -33.93 -11.59
N LYS A 228 58.24 -33.30 -10.43
CA LYS A 228 56.91 -32.78 -10.09
C LYS A 228 56.45 -31.67 -11.03
N LEU A 229 57.35 -30.78 -11.45
CA LEU A 229 57.05 -29.73 -12.41
C LEU A 229 56.70 -30.31 -13.80
N LEU A 230 57.46 -31.33 -14.24
CA LEU A 230 57.18 -32.02 -15.49
C LEU A 230 55.83 -32.76 -15.47
N GLU A 231 55.51 -33.47 -14.38
CA GLU A 231 54.22 -34.17 -14.25
C GLU A 231 53.06 -33.17 -14.15
N SER A 232 53.22 -32.10 -13.37
CA SER A 232 52.24 -31.00 -13.29
C SER A 232 51.94 -30.38 -14.66
N ARG A 233 52.99 -30.12 -15.48
CA ARG A 233 52.81 -29.67 -16.87
C ARG A 233 51.97 -30.65 -17.67
N LYS A 234 52.28 -31.94 -17.55
CA LYS A 234 51.62 -33.00 -18.33
C LYS A 234 50.16 -33.13 -17.95
N GLU A 235 49.83 -33.08 -16.66
CA GLU A 235 48.45 -33.10 -16.17
C GLU A 235 47.66 -31.89 -16.68
N CYS A 236 48.24 -30.69 -16.66
CA CYS A 236 47.56 -29.47 -17.13
C CYS A 236 47.48 -29.36 -18.66
N ALA A 237 48.53 -29.75 -19.39
CA ALA A 237 48.58 -29.64 -20.86
C ALA A 237 47.88 -30.80 -21.58
N HIS A 238 47.73 -31.93 -20.91
CA HIS A 238 47.08 -33.13 -21.42
C HIS A 238 46.08 -33.66 -20.39
N PRO A 239 44.98 -32.91 -20.14
CA PRO A 239 43.94 -33.38 -19.22
C PRO A 239 43.38 -34.71 -19.71
N GLN A 240 42.92 -35.54 -18.78
CA GLN A 240 42.17 -36.75 -19.13
C GLN A 240 40.84 -36.30 -19.76
N VAL A 241 40.70 -36.55 -21.06
CA VAL A 241 39.50 -36.16 -21.81
C VAL A 241 38.53 -37.34 -21.79
N ASP A 242 37.33 -37.12 -21.25
CA ASP A 242 36.21 -38.04 -21.46
C ASP A 242 35.74 -37.91 -22.91
N ARG A 243 35.98 -38.97 -23.69
CA ARG A 243 35.68 -39.00 -25.13
C ARG A 243 34.19 -38.77 -25.43
N ASN A 244 33.30 -39.17 -24.53
CA ASN A 244 31.86 -38.98 -24.69
C ASN A 244 31.43 -37.51 -24.52
N GLY A 245 32.22 -36.70 -23.80
CA GLY A 245 31.94 -35.28 -23.55
C GLY A 245 32.49 -34.33 -24.62
N VAL A 246 33.44 -34.77 -25.45
CA VAL A 246 34.15 -33.90 -26.39
C VAL A 246 33.23 -33.28 -27.44
N GLN A 247 32.15 -33.98 -27.80
CA GLN A 247 31.23 -33.48 -28.82
C GLN A 247 30.47 -32.23 -28.37
N SER A 248 30.25 -32.06 -27.06
CA SER A 248 29.70 -30.82 -26.47
C SER A 248 30.73 -29.71 -26.26
N GLU A 249 32.02 -30.00 -26.46
CA GLU A 249 33.13 -29.06 -26.23
C GLU A 249 33.77 -28.57 -27.53
N ILE A 250 33.27 -28.98 -28.71
CA ILE A 250 33.80 -28.51 -30.00
C ILE A 250 33.52 -27.00 -30.14
N PRO A 251 34.55 -26.16 -30.33
CA PRO A 251 34.35 -24.72 -30.43
C PRO A 251 33.42 -24.31 -31.57
N ASP A 252 32.66 -23.24 -31.37
CA ASP A 252 31.76 -22.69 -32.39
C ASP A 252 32.48 -22.05 -33.58
N SER A 253 33.79 -21.85 -33.47
CA SER A 253 34.62 -21.40 -34.60
C SER A 253 34.71 -22.43 -35.73
N PHE A 254 34.37 -23.70 -35.48
CA PHE A 254 34.35 -24.74 -36.50
C PHE A 254 33.02 -24.73 -37.26
N THR A 255 33.11 -24.85 -38.58
CA THR A 255 31.95 -25.04 -39.46
C THR A 255 31.28 -26.39 -39.22
N ASP A 256 30.01 -26.54 -39.61
CA ASP A 256 29.28 -27.81 -39.45
C ASP A 256 29.99 -28.99 -40.12
N GLN A 257 30.63 -28.76 -41.28
CA GLN A 257 31.41 -29.78 -41.96
C GLN A 257 32.66 -30.17 -41.18
N GLU A 258 33.35 -29.22 -40.55
CA GLU A 258 34.51 -29.52 -39.70
C GLU A 258 34.09 -30.22 -38.40
N LYS A 259 33.00 -29.78 -37.77
CA LYS A 259 32.40 -30.45 -36.59
C LYS A 259 32.04 -31.91 -36.92
N LYS A 260 31.52 -32.16 -38.12
CA LYS A 260 31.27 -33.51 -38.63
C LYS A 260 32.55 -34.31 -38.83
N CYS A 261 33.57 -33.75 -39.50
CA CYS A 261 34.86 -34.41 -39.67
C CYS A 261 35.53 -34.75 -38.32
N ILE A 262 35.40 -33.87 -37.32
CA ILE A 262 35.90 -34.12 -35.95
C ILE A 262 35.19 -35.34 -35.33
N THR A 263 33.88 -35.42 -35.49
CA THR A 263 33.08 -36.57 -35.02
C THR A 263 33.52 -37.86 -35.73
N ASP A 264 33.66 -37.83 -37.07
CA ASP A 264 34.10 -38.98 -37.85
C ASP A 264 35.50 -39.47 -37.40
N ILE A 265 36.41 -38.55 -37.08
CA ILE A 265 37.75 -38.88 -36.55
C ILE A 265 37.66 -39.61 -35.20
N MET A 266 36.75 -39.19 -34.31
CA MET A 266 36.54 -39.86 -33.01
C MET A 266 36.05 -41.29 -33.20
N ASP A 267 35.04 -41.50 -34.05
CA ASP A 267 34.51 -42.83 -34.36
C ASP A 267 35.58 -43.75 -34.96
N ILE A 268 36.45 -43.21 -35.83
CA ILE A 268 37.58 -43.96 -36.39
C ILE A 268 38.55 -44.37 -35.28
N ILE A 269 38.88 -43.46 -34.35
CA ILE A 269 39.79 -43.77 -33.24
C ILE A 269 39.23 -44.90 -32.37
N ASP A 270 37.93 -44.88 -32.06
CA ASP A 270 37.32 -45.92 -31.23
C ASP A 270 37.32 -47.28 -31.94
N ARG A 271 36.97 -47.32 -33.23
CA ARG A 271 37.08 -48.54 -34.04
C ARG A 271 38.51 -49.07 -34.15
N VAL A 272 39.51 -48.19 -34.26
CA VAL A 272 40.92 -48.60 -34.29
C VAL A 272 41.33 -49.20 -32.94
N ASN A 273 40.86 -48.64 -31.82
CA ASN A 273 41.16 -49.20 -30.50
C ASN A 273 40.47 -50.55 -30.26
N GLU A 274 39.29 -50.79 -30.82
CA GLU A 274 38.62 -52.10 -30.75
C GLU A 274 39.35 -53.20 -31.54
N LEU A 275 40.16 -52.81 -32.52
CA LEU A 275 40.95 -53.73 -33.36
C LEU A 275 42.35 -54.03 -32.80
N MET A 276 42.81 -53.31 -31.77
CA MET A 276 44.11 -53.50 -31.11
C MET A 276 43.97 -54.31 -29.81
#